data_AF-A0A0X8JQY9-F1
#
_entry.id   AF-A0A0X8JQY9-F1
#
_cell.length_a   1.000
_cell.length_b   1.000
_cell.length_c   1.000
_cell.angle_alpha   90.00
_cell.angle_beta   90.00
_cell.angle_gamma   90.00
#
_symmetry.space_group_name_H-M   'P 1'
#
loop_
_entity.id
_entity.type
_entity.pdbx_description
1 polymer ?
#
loop_
_entity_poly.entity_id
_entity_poly.type
_entity_poly.pdbx_seq_one_letter_code
_entity_poly.pdbx_strand_id
1 'polypeptide(L)'
;MAFFIRAALMLFFIFPPVWAQAMTGWRTHESPALLLERPERGASGREIMLPEELDIEDAVLSNGGYWYKVTIQGVTGWLFQDTLLVRTGESDENERVDTVYDAVDEARGALFAGEGPGKAWVRRPDVPLSAGDGHAGGVIETWAAKDAVFQTMTLGDRTHTLYFAADTAQAARKFLGNAFVGLTGEELRSRLGRETSRVGSSLRYEQAGGHTFLEFRMEDGVVAEVQHVFWPGNCMELPARTTQLRRFRDAPGEDWPRAAWVKGKDVRVRKEPSLMAEVVGRLHEDGPPLVWLDAMDRGEAWLWYRVEFETAPGTYTGGWIYGQFLEPYRDGTTYADYFLDVTEHEFWTKTNSLREGLGKPVKSDGWIEEWPGLALSYSSFRDGETEERYLSAVKISDARRDFGGIWVGDGAESLRELVDGLLADRWKGERELKEGENVFTHEEGLAEIVLVFKNGVLSSMERVSRAAD
;
A
#
# COMPACT_ATOMS: atom_id res chain seq x y z
N MET A 1 -16.60 -69.94 -8.74
CA MET A 1 -17.14 -68.77 -9.45
C MET A 1 -16.50 -67.54 -8.78
N ALA A 2 -15.66 -66.85 -9.54
CA ALA A 2 -14.56 -66.03 -9.04
C ALA A 2 -14.97 -64.63 -8.56
N PHE A 3 -14.26 -64.19 -7.52
CA PHE A 3 -14.15 -62.82 -7.00
C PHE A 3 -13.72 -61.81 -8.09
N PHE A 4 -14.27 -60.60 -8.07
CA PHE A 4 -13.53 -59.39 -8.48
C PHE A 4 -14.03 -58.16 -7.70
N ILE A 5 -13.20 -57.72 -6.75
CA ILE A 5 -13.23 -56.39 -6.14
C ILE A 5 -12.66 -55.41 -7.17
N ARG A 6 -13.42 -54.40 -7.58
CA ARG A 6 -12.91 -53.28 -8.37
C ARG A 6 -12.24 -52.28 -7.41
N ALA A 7 -10.92 -52.36 -7.30
CA ALA A 7 -10.10 -51.28 -6.78
C ALA A 7 -10.00 -50.18 -7.84
N ALA A 8 -10.48 -48.99 -7.51
CA ALA A 8 -10.22 -47.79 -8.29
C ALA A 8 -8.78 -47.32 -7.99
N LEU A 9 -7.88 -47.47 -8.96
CA LEU A 9 -6.58 -46.79 -8.95
C LEU A 9 -6.84 -45.28 -9.12
N MET A 10 -6.81 -44.52 -8.04
CA MET A 10 -6.47 -43.10 -8.11
C MET A 10 -4.96 -43.02 -8.32
N LEU A 11 -4.53 -42.74 -9.57
CA LEU A 11 -3.18 -42.27 -9.81
C LEU A 11 -3.08 -40.85 -9.24
N PHE A 12 -2.58 -40.73 -8.01
CA PHE A 12 -1.91 -39.50 -7.59
C PHE A 12 -0.60 -39.43 -8.37
N PHE A 13 -0.49 -38.48 -9.29
CA PHE A 13 0.81 -37.99 -9.73
C PHE A 13 1.45 -37.26 -8.55
N ILE A 14 2.09 -38.02 -7.66
CA ILE A 14 3.05 -37.48 -6.71
C ILE A 14 4.30 -37.17 -7.55
N PHE A 15 4.34 -35.99 -8.16
CA PHE A 15 5.63 -35.40 -8.48
C PHE A 15 6.35 -35.24 -7.13
N PRO A 16 7.54 -35.82 -6.92
CA PRO A 16 8.32 -35.48 -5.74
C PRO A 16 8.54 -33.96 -5.78
N PRO A 17 8.28 -33.22 -4.68
CA PRO A 17 8.58 -31.81 -4.64
C PRO A 17 10.08 -31.63 -4.94
N VAL A 18 10.40 -30.91 -6.01
CA VAL A 18 11.76 -30.63 -6.48
C VAL A 18 12.38 -29.53 -5.60
N TRP A 19 12.48 -29.80 -4.30
CA TRP A 19 13.11 -28.92 -3.32
C TRP A 19 14.04 -29.78 -2.44
N ALA A 20 15.12 -30.29 -3.03
CA ALA A 20 16.14 -31.09 -2.32
C ALA A 20 17.20 -30.22 -1.58
N GLN A 21 16.95 -28.93 -1.40
CA GLN A 21 17.86 -27.99 -0.73
C GLN A 21 17.15 -27.33 0.45
N ALA A 22 17.90 -27.11 1.52
CA ALA A 22 17.42 -26.38 2.70
C ALA A 22 17.01 -24.96 2.29
N MET A 23 15.86 -24.52 2.78
CA MET A 23 15.36 -23.17 2.62
C MET A 23 15.36 -22.51 4.00
N THR A 24 15.74 -21.24 4.03
CA THR A 24 15.73 -20.43 5.26
C THR A 24 14.81 -19.24 5.05
N GLY A 25 13.97 -18.93 6.03
CA GLY A 25 13.04 -17.81 6.02
C GLY A 25 13.43 -16.76 7.05
N TRP A 26 13.31 -15.48 6.68
CA TRP A 26 13.39 -14.33 7.59
C TRP A 26 12.04 -13.63 7.62
N ARG A 27 11.58 -13.22 8.81
CA ARG A 27 10.30 -12.51 8.95
C ARG A 27 10.37 -11.12 8.28
N THR A 28 9.31 -10.76 7.55
CA THR A 28 9.19 -9.45 6.85
C THR A 28 8.34 -8.43 7.60
N HIS A 29 7.57 -8.88 8.59
CA HIS A 29 6.64 -8.05 9.38
C HIS A 29 6.88 -8.26 10.88
N GLU A 30 6.29 -7.38 11.69
CA GLU A 30 6.29 -7.55 13.14
C GLU A 30 5.52 -8.83 13.54
N SER A 31 6.08 -9.54 14.53
CA SER A 31 5.49 -10.74 15.14
C SER A 31 4.42 -10.35 16.16
N PRO A 32 3.31 -11.09 16.35
CA PRO A 32 3.05 -12.48 15.95
C PRO A 32 2.52 -12.67 14.52
N ALA A 33 2.60 -13.89 14.01
CA ALA A 33 1.97 -14.29 12.76
C ALA A 33 1.05 -15.51 12.95
N LEU A 34 0.06 -15.63 12.05
CA LEU A 34 -0.88 -16.75 12.05
C LEU A 34 -0.28 -17.98 11.35
N LEU A 35 0.04 -19.02 12.13
CA LEU A 35 0.51 -20.30 11.63
C LEU A 35 -0.67 -21.23 11.35
N LEU A 36 -0.92 -21.54 10.09
CA LEU A 36 -2.10 -22.31 9.65
C LEU A 36 -1.85 -23.81 9.66
N GLU A 37 -2.89 -24.59 9.90
CA GLU A 37 -2.81 -26.06 9.84
C GLU A 37 -2.71 -26.59 8.40
N ARG A 38 -3.19 -25.81 7.42
CA ARG A 38 -3.24 -26.17 5.99
C ARG A 38 -2.82 -24.99 5.09
N PRO A 39 -2.25 -25.25 3.89
CA PRO A 39 -1.82 -24.23 2.94
C PRO A 39 -3.01 -23.64 2.14
N GLU A 40 -3.96 -23.06 2.86
CA GLU A 40 -5.16 -22.41 2.29
C GLU A 40 -5.59 -21.21 3.13
N ARG A 41 -6.04 -20.14 2.46
CA ARG A 41 -6.60 -18.97 3.15
C ARG A 41 -7.91 -19.39 3.85
N GLY A 42 -8.05 -19.05 5.12
CA GLY A 42 -9.22 -19.40 5.95
C GLY A 42 -9.10 -20.73 6.70
N ALA A 43 -7.97 -21.45 6.61
CA ALA A 43 -7.72 -22.58 7.49
C ALA A 43 -7.67 -22.14 8.96
N SER A 44 -7.99 -23.07 9.86
CA SER A 44 -7.68 -22.92 11.28
C SER A 44 -6.18 -22.73 11.47
N GLY A 45 -5.83 -21.90 12.46
CA GLY A 45 -4.45 -21.62 12.80
C GLY A 45 -4.35 -21.04 14.19
N ARG A 46 -3.12 -20.70 14.54
CA ARG A 46 -2.79 -20.14 15.85
C ARG A 46 -1.74 -19.06 15.68
N GLU A 47 -1.88 -17.98 16.44
CA GLU A 47 -0.84 -16.97 16.49
C GLU A 47 0.40 -17.54 17.16
N ILE A 48 1.55 -17.29 16.54
CA ILE A 48 2.85 -17.71 17.06
C ILE A 48 3.84 -16.58 16.93
N MET A 49 4.74 -16.50 17.92
CA MET A 49 5.86 -15.58 17.85
C MET A 49 6.87 -16.09 16.83
N LEU A 50 7.03 -15.38 15.72
CA LEU A 50 7.98 -15.74 14.70
C LEU A 50 9.40 -15.34 15.14
N PRO A 51 10.35 -16.30 15.14
CA PRO A 51 11.76 -15.94 15.26
C PRO A 51 12.17 -15.08 14.07
N GLU A 52 13.28 -14.36 14.20
CA GLU A 52 13.83 -13.54 13.12
C GLU A 52 14.21 -14.39 11.90
N GLU A 53 14.77 -15.57 12.16
CA GLU A 53 15.20 -16.55 11.17
C GLU A 53 14.63 -17.94 11.52
N LEU A 54 14.25 -18.72 10.52
CA LEU A 54 13.73 -20.08 10.68
C LEU A 54 14.02 -20.99 9.48
N ASP A 55 14.09 -22.29 9.76
CA ASP A 55 14.17 -23.32 8.73
C ASP A 55 12.80 -23.59 8.10
N ILE A 56 12.77 -23.73 6.77
CA ILE A 56 11.59 -24.10 6.01
C ILE A 56 11.70 -25.56 5.58
N GLU A 57 10.73 -26.36 6.02
CA GLU A 57 10.70 -27.81 5.77
C GLU A 57 10.20 -28.16 4.37
N ASP A 58 9.24 -27.40 3.85
CA ASP A 58 8.58 -27.67 2.57
C ASP A 58 7.94 -26.39 2.00
N ALA A 59 7.69 -26.38 0.69
CA ALA A 59 7.02 -25.29 -0.01
C ALA A 59 6.04 -25.81 -1.06
N VAL A 60 4.80 -25.30 -1.04
CA VAL A 60 3.76 -25.66 -2.02
C VAL A 60 3.11 -24.42 -2.62
N LEU A 61 2.80 -24.48 -3.91
CA LEU A 61 1.98 -23.47 -4.59
C LEU A 61 0.51 -23.91 -4.49
N SER A 62 -0.33 -23.12 -3.82
CA SER A 62 -1.75 -23.43 -3.58
C SER A 62 -2.55 -22.15 -3.38
N ASN A 63 -3.79 -22.11 -3.88
CA ASN A 63 -4.74 -21.00 -3.64
C ASN A 63 -4.15 -19.60 -3.92
N GLY A 64 -3.48 -19.44 -5.07
CA GLY A 64 -2.97 -18.14 -5.53
C GLY A 64 -1.63 -17.70 -4.95
N GLY A 65 -0.93 -18.52 -4.16
CA GLY A 65 0.41 -18.19 -3.68
C GLY A 65 1.19 -19.36 -3.08
N TYR A 66 2.44 -19.11 -2.70
CA TYR A 66 3.29 -20.08 -2.02
C TYR A 66 2.97 -20.16 -0.53
N TRP A 67 3.09 -21.37 0.00
CA TRP A 67 2.93 -21.70 1.40
C TRP A 67 4.17 -22.43 1.87
N TYR A 68 4.71 -22.01 3.01
CA TYR A 68 5.93 -22.56 3.59
C TYR A 68 5.61 -23.33 4.86
N LYS A 69 6.01 -24.60 4.88
CA LYS A 69 5.86 -25.46 6.04
C LYS A 69 7.02 -25.22 7.00
N VAL A 70 6.69 -24.93 8.25
CA VAL A 70 7.67 -24.58 9.29
C VAL A 70 7.28 -25.24 10.61
N THR A 71 8.26 -25.52 11.47
CA THR A 71 8.03 -25.95 12.85
C THR A 71 8.59 -24.92 13.81
N ILE A 72 7.70 -24.28 14.57
CA ILE A 72 8.06 -23.20 15.50
C ILE A 72 7.52 -23.57 16.88
N GLN A 73 8.39 -23.51 17.90
CA GLN A 73 8.05 -23.88 19.28
C GLN A 73 7.37 -25.25 19.39
N GLY A 74 7.86 -26.23 18.63
CA GLY A 74 7.35 -27.61 18.64
C GLY A 74 6.06 -27.84 17.87
N VAL A 75 5.60 -26.87 17.08
CA VAL A 75 4.37 -27.02 16.29
C VAL A 75 4.57 -26.65 14.85
N THR A 76 4.09 -27.56 14.02
CA THR A 76 4.21 -27.51 12.58
C THR A 76 2.97 -26.88 11.97
N GLY A 77 3.16 -26.00 11.01
CA GLY A 77 2.08 -25.43 10.21
C GLY A 77 2.62 -24.71 8.98
N TRP A 78 1.77 -23.88 8.39
CA TRP A 78 2.01 -23.20 7.11
C TRP A 78 1.93 -21.69 7.28
N LEU A 79 2.91 -20.99 6.71
CA LEU A 79 2.93 -19.55 6.56
C LEU A 79 2.72 -19.18 5.09
N PHE A 80 1.99 -18.09 4.85
CA PHE A 80 1.79 -17.58 3.50
C PHE A 80 3.03 -16.80 3.03
N GLN A 81 3.24 -16.74 1.72
CA GLN A 81 4.44 -16.18 1.10
C GLN A 81 4.80 -14.74 1.49
N ASP A 82 3.83 -13.93 1.93
CA ASP A 82 4.05 -12.53 2.30
C ASP A 82 4.63 -12.39 3.73
N THR A 83 4.61 -13.47 4.52
CA THR A 83 5.12 -13.47 5.90
C THR A 83 6.64 -13.58 5.99
N LEU A 84 7.29 -14.09 4.93
CA LEU A 84 8.71 -14.42 4.94
C LEU A 84 9.42 -13.91 3.69
N LEU A 85 10.66 -13.43 3.88
CA LEU A 85 11.70 -13.45 2.87
C LEU A 85 12.32 -14.85 2.89
N VAL A 86 12.25 -15.58 1.79
CA VAL A 86 12.78 -16.95 1.71
C VAL A 86 14.04 -16.99 0.86
N ARG A 87 15.14 -17.54 1.37
CA ARG A 87 16.32 -17.88 0.58
C ARG A 87 16.28 -19.34 0.17
N THR A 88 16.56 -19.58 -1.10
CA THR A 88 16.40 -20.88 -1.78
C THR A 88 17.72 -21.48 -2.27
N GLY A 89 18.86 -20.82 -2.04
CA GLY A 89 20.21 -21.29 -2.36
C GLY A 89 21.31 -20.29 -2.01
N GLU A 90 22.57 -20.70 -2.13
CA GLU A 90 23.74 -19.82 -1.97
C GLU A 90 23.90 -18.90 -3.19
N SER A 91 24.15 -17.61 -2.93
CA SER A 91 24.33 -16.56 -3.95
C SER A 91 25.62 -16.70 -4.77
N ASP A 92 26.56 -17.52 -4.31
CA ASP A 92 27.97 -17.35 -4.65
C ASP A 92 28.39 -17.99 -6.00
N GLU A 93 27.47 -18.67 -6.71
CA GLU A 93 27.80 -19.41 -7.93
C GLU A 93 26.76 -19.32 -9.07
N ASN A 94 25.97 -18.24 -9.19
CA ASN A 94 25.08 -18.09 -10.35
C ASN A 94 25.73 -17.31 -11.50
N GLU A 95 26.73 -17.90 -12.16
CA GLU A 95 27.46 -17.31 -13.31
C GLU A 95 26.52 -16.78 -14.43
N ARG A 96 25.32 -17.37 -14.56
CA ARG A 96 24.28 -16.91 -15.49
C ARG A 96 23.66 -15.57 -15.09
N VAL A 97 23.50 -15.34 -13.79
CA VAL A 97 23.00 -14.09 -13.24
C VAL A 97 24.01 -12.97 -13.45
N ASP A 98 25.30 -13.23 -13.18
CA ASP A 98 26.38 -12.25 -13.44
C ASP A 98 26.45 -11.84 -14.92
N THR A 99 26.36 -12.81 -15.84
CA THR A 99 26.31 -12.53 -17.30
C THR A 99 25.14 -11.62 -17.68
N VAL A 100 23.99 -11.77 -17.00
CA VAL A 100 22.83 -10.91 -17.23
C VAL A 100 23.05 -9.52 -16.67
N TYR A 101 23.70 -9.36 -15.52
CA TYR A 101 24.09 -8.04 -14.99
C TYR A 101 25.04 -7.30 -15.93
N ASP A 102 26.03 -7.99 -16.51
CA ASP A 102 26.92 -7.40 -17.51
C ASP A 102 26.12 -6.88 -18.72
N ALA A 103 25.14 -7.66 -19.20
CA ALA A 103 24.27 -7.25 -20.31
C ALA A 103 23.35 -6.08 -19.93
N VAL A 104 22.89 -6.01 -18.68
CA VAL A 104 22.11 -4.88 -18.15
C VAL A 104 22.94 -3.60 -18.12
N ASP A 105 24.18 -3.69 -17.65
CA ASP A 105 25.10 -2.55 -17.60
C ASP A 105 25.49 -2.08 -19.00
N GLU A 106 25.74 -2.99 -19.96
CA GLU A 106 26.01 -2.65 -21.36
C GLU A 106 24.81 -1.97 -22.03
N ALA A 107 23.61 -2.56 -21.94
CA ALA A 107 22.39 -2.00 -22.53
C ALA A 107 22.10 -0.59 -22.01
N ARG A 108 22.37 -0.35 -20.73
CA ARG A 108 22.21 0.97 -20.11
C ARG A 108 23.30 1.95 -20.48
N GLY A 109 24.56 1.51 -20.52
CA GLY A 109 25.65 2.31 -21.05
C GLY A 109 25.34 2.82 -22.45
N ALA A 110 24.81 1.96 -23.33
CA ALA A 110 24.41 2.32 -24.68
C ALA A 110 23.26 3.34 -24.72
N LEU A 111 22.26 3.20 -23.85
CA LEU A 111 21.13 4.13 -23.78
C LEU A 111 21.58 5.55 -23.43
N PHE A 112 22.48 5.69 -22.47
CA PHE A 112 22.94 7.00 -21.98
C PHE A 112 24.13 7.58 -22.76
N ALA A 113 24.89 6.75 -23.48
CA ALA A 113 25.95 7.21 -24.39
C ALA A 113 25.43 7.70 -25.77
N GLY A 114 24.18 7.40 -26.12
CA GLY A 114 23.54 7.76 -27.39
C GLY A 114 22.61 8.99 -27.32
N GLU A 115 21.41 8.88 -27.89
CA GLU A 115 20.40 9.97 -27.98
C GLU A 115 19.75 10.34 -26.64
N GLY A 116 20.24 9.79 -25.52
CA GLY A 116 19.56 9.83 -24.24
C GLY A 116 18.23 9.07 -24.28
N PRO A 117 17.41 9.19 -23.24
CA PRO A 117 16.18 8.40 -23.11
C PRO A 117 15.09 8.80 -24.15
N GLY A 118 15.25 9.90 -24.87
CA GLY A 118 14.33 10.36 -25.91
C GLY A 118 13.03 10.97 -25.36
N LYS A 119 12.13 11.44 -26.25
CA LYS A 119 10.91 12.19 -25.87
C LYS A 119 9.85 11.39 -25.11
N ALA A 120 9.94 10.06 -25.11
CA ALA A 120 9.02 9.21 -24.37
C ALA A 120 9.25 9.27 -22.84
N TRP A 121 10.39 9.83 -22.43
CA TRP A 121 10.83 9.89 -21.06
C TRP A 121 10.71 11.28 -20.47
N VAL A 122 10.54 11.28 -19.16
CA VAL A 122 10.38 12.46 -18.35
C VAL A 122 11.43 12.40 -17.25
N ARG A 123 12.25 13.45 -17.17
CA ARG A 123 13.16 13.64 -16.04
C ARG A 123 12.36 14.10 -14.83
N ARG A 124 12.53 13.41 -13.70
CA ARG A 124 11.96 13.80 -12.41
C ARG A 124 12.93 14.74 -11.69
N PRO A 125 12.47 15.50 -10.69
CA PRO A 125 13.33 16.29 -9.84
C PRO A 125 14.40 15.42 -9.16
N ASP A 126 15.61 15.94 -9.17
CA ASP A 126 16.76 15.35 -8.51
C ASP A 126 16.51 15.26 -6.99
N VAL A 127 16.86 14.13 -6.39
CA VAL A 127 16.78 13.94 -4.94
C VAL A 127 18.19 14.06 -4.36
N PRO A 128 18.47 15.07 -3.52
CA PRO A 128 19.78 15.21 -2.91
C PRO A 128 20.00 14.12 -1.86
N LEU A 129 21.21 13.56 -1.84
CA LEU A 129 21.70 12.70 -0.78
C LEU A 129 22.59 13.53 0.14
N SER A 130 22.18 13.65 1.40
CA SER A 130 22.97 14.32 2.43
C SER A 130 24.30 13.58 2.64
N ALA A 131 25.38 14.34 2.79
CA ALA A 131 26.64 13.79 3.24
C ALA A 131 26.47 13.33 4.70
N GLY A 132 26.65 12.03 4.96
CA GLY A 132 26.68 11.44 6.29
C GLY A 132 28.12 11.15 6.75
N ASP A 133 28.27 10.62 7.97
CA ASP A 133 29.57 10.26 8.55
C ASP A 133 30.33 9.27 7.63
N GLY A 134 31.27 9.80 6.84
CA GLY A 134 32.12 9.02 5.95
C GLY A 134 31.66 8.88 4.49
N HIS A 135 30.55 9.50 4.09
CA HIS A 135 30.04 9.42 2.72
C HIS A 135 29.93 10.79 2.04
N ALA A 136 30.43 10.88 0.81
CA ALA A 136 30.23 12.06 -0.01
C ALA A 136 28.72 12.24 -0.29
N GLY A 137 28.23 13.48 -0.17
CA GLY A 137 26.90 13.82 -0.63
C GLY A 137 26.74 13.51 -2.12
N GLY A 138 25.50 13.38 -2.56
CA GLY A 138 25.19 12.91 -3.90
C GLY A 138 23.87 13.41 -4.43
N VAL A 139 23.53 12.93 -5.62
CA VAL A 139 22.25 13.22 -6.26
C VAL A 139 21.71 11.92 -6.85
N ILE A 140 20.42 11.67 -6.60
CA ILE A 140 19.67 10.64 -7.31
C ILE A 140 18.87 11.31 -8.42
N GLU A 141 19.16 10.93 -9.65
CA GLU A 141 18.36 11.35 -10.81
C GLU A 141 17.36 10.25 -11.13
N THR A 142 16.11 10.63 -11.43
CA THR A 142 15.08 9.67 -11.84
C THR A 142 14.52 10.04 -13.21
N TRP A 143 14.36 9.03 -14.06
CA TRP A 143 13.78 9.12 -15.38
C TRP A 143 12.62 8.14 -15.48
N ALA A 144 11.47 8.59 -15.98
CA ALA A 144 10.28 7.74 -16.11
C ALA A 144 9.70 7.84 -17.52
N ALA A 145 9.32 6.69 -18.07
CA ALA A 145 8.49 6.53 -19.25
C ALA A 145 7.20 5.78 -18.86
N LYS A 146 6.31 5.58 -19.83
CA LYS A 146 5.05 4.87 -19.59
C LYS A 146 5.28 3.43 -19.10
N ASP A 147 6.36 2.80 -19.56
CA ASP A 147 6.63 1.36 -19.43
C ASP A 147 7.98 1.04 -18.77
N ALA A 148 8.68 2.08 -18.31
CA ALA A 148 9.97 1.95 -17.66
C ALA A 148 10.24 3.10 -16.69
N VAL A 149 10.97 2.82 -15.61
CA VAL A 149 11.50 3.84 -14.71
C VAL A 149 12.95 3.50 -14.37
N PHE A 150 13.75 4.53 -14.16
CA PHE A 150 15.19 4.39 -14.01
C PHE A 150 15.75 5.43 -13.04
N GLN A 151 16.63 5.01 -12.15
CA GLN A 151 17.33 5.88 -11.20
C GLN A 151 18.85 5.66 -11.23
N THR A 152 19.58 6.75 -11.34
CA THR A 152 21.02 6.80 -11.05
C THR A 152 21.25 7.45 -9.70
N MET A 153 22.36 7.07 -9.08
CA MET A 153 22.88 7.70 -7.89
C MET A 153 24.32 8.15 -8.17
N THR A 154 24.57 9.44 -8.12
CA THR A 154 25.92 10.01 -8.25
C THR A 154 26.48 10.31 -6.88
N LEU A 155 27.65 9.74 -6.58
CA LEU A 155 28.41 9.93 -5.35
C LEU A 155 29.82 10.41 -5.72
N GLY A 156 30.12 11.68 -5.49
CA GLY A 156 31.38 12.28 -5.94
C GLY A 156 31.55 12.23 -7.46
N ASP A 157 32.58 11.54 -7.95
CA ASP A 157 32.89 11.35 -9.38
C ASP A 157 32.32 10.06 -9.97
N ARG A 158 31.61 9.24 -9.17
CA ARG A 158 31.03 7.96 -9.60
C ARG A 158 29.53 8.06 -9.74
N THR A 159 29.00 7.41 -10.78
CA THR A 159 27.56 7.25 -10.97
C THR A 159 27.22 5.77 -10.98
N HIS A 160 26.31 5.39 -10.11
CA HIS A 160 25.82 4.04 -9.93
C HIS A 160 24.38 3.92 -10.41
N THR A 161 24.03 2.74 -10.87
CA THR A 161 22.65 2.30 -11.00
C THR A 161 22.05 2.16 -9.63
N LEU A 162 20.96 2.87 -9.33
CA LEU A 162 20.25 2.65 -8.08
C LEU A 162 19.06 1.72 -8.30
N TYR A 163 18.29 1.98 -9.35
CA TYR A 163 17.04 1.29 -9.59
C TYR A 163 16.65 1.31 -11.06
N PHE A 164 15.98 0.27 -11.49
CA PHE A 164 15.27 0.22 -12.76
C PHE A 164 14.05 -0.68 -12.61
N ALA A 165 12.96 -0.35 -13.31
CA ALA A 165 11.84 -1.27 -13.52
C ALA A 165 11.25 -1.14 -14.93
N ALA A 166 10.68 -2.25 -15.42
CA ALA A 166 9.91 -2.32 -16.66
C ALA A 166 8.74 -3.29 -16.55
N ASP A 167 7.60 -2.89 -17.12
CA ASP A 167 6.35 -3.65 -17.15
C ASP A 167 5.96 -4.14 -18.56
N THR A 168 6.82 -3.89 -19.57
CA THR A 168 6.65 -4.46 -20.91
C THR A 168 7.90 -5.19 -21.38
N ALA A 169 7.69 -6.20 -22.23
CA ALA A 169 8.78 -6.97 -22.84
C ALA A 169 9.70 -6.08 -23.72
N GLN A 170 9.13 -5.04 -24.34
CA GLN A 170 9.87 -4.09 -25.17
C GLN A 170 10.78 -3.20 -24.32
N ALA A 171 10.26 -2.66 -23.22
CA ALA A 171 11.06 -1.92 -22.25
C ALA A 171 12.14 -2.84 -21.65
N ALA A 172 11.78 -3.98 -21.08
CA ALA A 172 12.75 -4.91 -20.51
C ALA A 172 13.88 -5.24 -21.50
N ARG A 173 13.57 -5.53 -22.77
CA ARG A 173 14.60 -5.78 -23.80
C ARG A 173 15.51 -4.58 -24.03
N LYS A 174 14.95 -3.38 -24.09
CA LYS A 174 15.70 -2.15 -24.35
C LYS A 174 16.68 -1.83 -23.21
N PHE A 175 16.31 -2.11 -21.95
CA PHE A 175 17.05 -1.68 -20.77
C PHE A 175 17.87 -2.77 -20.10
N LEU A 176 17.42 -4.02 -20.18
CA LEU A 176 18.08 -5.18 -19.59
C LEU A 176 18.75 -6.09 -20.64
N GLY A 177 18.69 -5.69 -21.92
CA GLY A 177 19.11 -6.53 -23.05
C GLY A 177 18.19 -7.74 -23.30
N ASN A 178 17.17 -7.95 -22.46
CA ASN A 178 16.38 -9.18 -22.42
C ASN A 178 14.88 -8.91 -22.21
N ALA A 179 14.04 -9.60 -22.98
CA ALA A 179 12.59 -9.57 -22.79
C ALA A 179 12.20 -10.58 -21.69
N PHE A 180 12.16 -10.11 -20.44
CA PHE A 180 11.76 -10.93 -19.29
C PHE A 180 10.26 -10.86 -18.97
N VAL A 181 9.62 -9.72 -19.20
CA VAL A 181 8.16 -9.58 -19.01
C VAL A 181 7.42 -10.51 -19.96
N GLY A 182 6.42 -11.21 -19.43
CA GLY A 182 5.63 -12.24 -20.11
C GLY A 182 6.21 -13.65 -20.05
N LEU A 183 7.41 -13.84 -19.51
CA LEU A 183 7.96 -15.19 -19.31
C LEU A 183 7.25 -15.90 -18.15
N THR A 184 7.08 -17.20 -18.26
CA THR A 184 6.72 -18.06 -17.14
C THR A 184 7.89 -18.23 -16.17
N GLY A 185 7.60 -18.64 -14.93
CA GLY A 185 8.67 -18.96 -13.96
C GLY A 185 9.58 -20.11 -14.40
N GLU A 186 9.14 -21.03 -15.26
CA GLU A 186 9.98 -22.07 -15.86
C GLU A 186 10.93 -21.50 -16.92
N GLU A 187 10.42 -20.65 -17.82
CA GLU A 187 11.24 -19.98 -18.82
C GLU A 187 12.28 -19.07 -18.18
N LEU A 188 11.91 -18.34 -17.12
CA LEU A 188 12.85 -17.52 -16.37
C LEU A 188 13.97 -18.37 -15.77
N ARG A 189 13.62 -19.51 -15.15
CA ARG A 189 14.61 -20.42 -14.58
C ARG A 189 15.52 -21.06 -15.63
N SER A 190 14.99 -21.33 -16.82
CA SER A 190 15.81 -21.84 -17.93
C SER A 190 16.90 -20.85 -18.34
N ARG A 191 16.63 -19.54 -18.22
CA ARG A 191 17.54 -18.45 -18.59
C ARG A 191 18.51 -18.09 -17.46
N LEU A 192 17.98 -17.89 -16.26
CA LEU A 192 18.73 -17.31 -15.13
C LEU A 192 19.23 -18.36 -14.12
N GLY A 193 18.88 -19.63 -14.30
CA GLY A 193 19.05 -20.62 -13.25
C GLY A 193 17.94 -20.52 -12.21
N ARG A 194 18.13 -21.09 -11.03
CA ARG A 194 17.14 -21.02 -9.94
C ARG A 194 17.16 -19.63 -9.29
N GLU A 195 16.02 -19.18 -8.81
CA GLU A 195 15.94 -17.98 -7.97
C GLU A 195 16.79 -18.16 -6.69
N THR A 196 17.42 -17.08 -6.23
CA THR A 196 18.23 -17.04 -4.99
C THR A 196 17.35 -16.78 -3.77
N SER A 197 16.30 -15.99 -3.96
CA SER A 197 15.34 -15.68 -2.92
C SER A 197 13.94 -15.37 -3.48
N ARG A 198 12.96 -15.30 -2.59
CA ARG A 198 11.56 -15.04 -2.90
C ARG A 198 10.94 -14.16 -1.82
N VAL A 199 10.14 -13.18 -2.25
CA VAL A 199 9.38 -12.27 -1.38
C VAL A 199 7.98 -12.13 -1.95
N GLY A 200 6.97 -12.61 -1.22
CA GLY A 200 5.60 -12.65 -1.72
C GLY A 200 5.52 -13.38 -3.06
N SER A 201 4.92 -12.74 -4.07
CA SER A 201 4.83 -13.27 -5.44
C SER A 201 6.08 -13.04 -6.29
N SER A 202 7.09 -12.36 -5.76
CA SER A 202 8.29 -11.98 -6.51
C SER A 202 9.41 -13.02 -6.43
N LEU A 203 10.05 -13.28 -7.57
CA LEU A 203 11.27 -14.09 -7.68
C LEU A 203 12.50 -13.19 -7.68
N ARG A 204 13.52 -13.47 -6.88
CA ARG A 204 14.75 -12.68 -6.84
C ARG A 204 15.98 -13.48 -7.27
N TYR A 205 16.86 -12.79 -7.98
CA TYR A 205 18.15 -13.28 -8.45
C TYR A 205 19.22 -12.27 -8.02
N GLU A 206 19.79 -12.53 -6.85
CA GLU A 206 20.85 -11.75 -6.21
C GLU A 206 22.18 -11.99 -6.93
N GLN A 207 22.91 -10.90 -7.18
CA GLN A 207 24.31 -10.94 -7.59
C GLN A 207 25.18 -11.39 -6.40
N ALA A 208 26.35 -11.96 -6.68
CA ALA A 208 27.36 -12.23 -5.67
C ALA A 208 27.63 -10.97 -4.82
N GLY A 209 27.58 -11.12 -3.50
CA GLY A 209 27.69 -10.01 -2.54
C GLY A 209 26.36 -9.41 -2.05
N GLY A 210 25.21 -9.81 -2.61
CA GLY A 210 23.87 -9.56 -2.05
C GLY A 210 23.37 -8.11 -2.08
N HIS A 211 24.14 -7.18 -2.65
CA HIS A 211 23.77 -5.77 -2.76
C HIS A 211 22.97 -5.45 -4.02
N THR A 212 23.01 -6.31 -5.03
CA THR A 212 22.31 -6.10 -6.30
C THR A 212 21.40 -7.29 -6.56
N PHE A 213 20.15 -7.05 -6.93
CA PHE A 213 19.22 -8.13 -7.30
C PHE A 213 18.28 -7.74 -8.45
N LEU A 214 17.91 -8.74 -9.25
CA LEU A 214 16.81 -8.68 -10.18
C LEU A 214 15.60 -9.27 -9.47
N GLU A 215 14.51 -8.52 -9.43
CA GLU A 215 13.24 -8.94 -8.85
C GLU A 215 12.18 -9.04 -9.96
N PHE A 216 11.50 -10.17 -10.03
CA PHE A 216 10.49 -10.46 -11.04
C PHE A 216 9.15 -10.63 -10.33
N ARG A 217 8.27 -9.64 -10.44
CA ARG A 217 6.91 -9.72 -9.90
C ARG A 217 6.08 -10.61 -10.81
N MET A 218 5.51 -11.67 -10.23
CA MET A 218 4.69 -12.63 -10.95
C MET A 218 3.20 -12.27 -10.83
N GLU A 219 2.46 -12.37 -11.93
CA GLU A 219 1.01 -12.23 -12.02
C GLU A 219 0.48 -13.30 -12.96
N ASP A 220 -0.55 -14.04 -12.55
CA ASP A 220 -1.12 -15.16 -13.33
C ASP A 220 -0.09 -16.16 -13.88
N GLY A 221 1.00 -16.38 -13.14
CA GLY A 221 2.06 -17.32 -13.48
C GLY A 221 3.11 -16.82 -14.47
N VAL A 222 3.02 -15.56 -14.91
CA VAL A 222 3.99 -14.91 -15.79
C VAL A 222 4.61 -13.68 -15.13
N VAL A 223 5.79 -13.26 -15.61
CA VAL A 223 6.44 -12.03 -15.16
C VAL A 223 5.62 -10.83 -15.64
N ALA A 224 5.00 -10.11 -14.72
CA ALA A 224 4.30 -8.85 -15.02
C ALA A 224 5.28 -7.66 -15.04
N GLU A 225 6.32 -7.74 -14.23
CA GLU A 225 7.28 -6.65 -14.07
C GLU A 225 8.64 -7.21 -13.67
N VAL A 226 9.70 -6.57 -14.15
CA VAL A 226 11.08 -6.83 -13.75
C VAL A 226 11.69 -5.56 -13.16
N GLN A 227 12.35 -5.71 -12.03
CA GLN A 227 13.11 -4.66 -11.37
C GLN A 227 14.57 -5.07 -11.27
N HIS A 228 15.47 -4.10 -11.42
CA HIS A 228 16.87 -4.19 -11.01
C HIS A 228 17.06 -3.23 -9.85
N VAL A 229 17.55 -3.73 -8.72
CA VAL A 229 17.72 -2.95 -7.50
C VAL A 229 19.16 -3.06 -7.03
N PHE A 230 19.77 -1.91 -6.76
CA PHE A 230 21.02 -1.81 -6.01
C PHE A 230 20.72 -1.26 -4.62
N TRP A 231 21.05 -2.04 -3.60
CA TRP A 231 20.98 -1.67 -2.20
C TRP A 231 22.36 -1.17 -1.74
N PRO A 232 22.53 0.14 -1.48
CA PRO A 232 23.83 0.72 -1.15
C PRO A 232 24.39 0.28 0.22
N GLY A 233 23.69 -0.59 0.96
CA GLY A 233 24.13 -1.17 2.22
C GLY A 233 23.65 -0.42 3.45
N ASN A 234 23.98 -0.95 4.63
CA ASN A 234 23.41 -0.54 5.93
C ASN A 234 23.83 0.86 6.42
N CYS A 235 24.69 1.57 5.69
CA CYS A 235 25.20 2.89 6.09
C CYS A 235 24.62 4.05 5.25
N MET A 236 23.71 3.76 4.31
CA MET A 236 23.12 4.77 3.43
C MET A 236 21.60 4.62 3.38
N GLU A 237 20.91 5.44 4.16
CA GLU A 237 19.46 5.57 4.07
C GLU A 237 19.08 6.40 2.85
N LEU A 238 18.27 5.82 1.96
CA LEU A 238 17.72 6.53 0.81
C LEU A 238 16.58 7.44 1.28
N PRO A 239 16.51 8.72 0.86
CA PRO A 239 15.39 9.58 1.18
C PRO A 239 14.06 8.97 0.68
N ALA A 240 12.99 9.07 1.47
CA ALA A 240 11.68 8.48 1.14
C ALA A 240 11.16 8.89 -0.26
N ARG A 241 11.46 10.14 -0.69
CA ARG A 241 11.14 10.64 -2.03
C ARG A 241 11.73 9.78 -3.15
N THR A 242 12.86 9.12 -2.93
CA THR A 242 13.49 8.20 -3.89
C THR A 242 12.53 7.09 -4.29
N THR A 243 11.91 6.43 -3.31
CA THR A 243 10.98 5.31 -3.54
C THR A 243 9.69 5.79 -4.21
N GLN A 244 9.21 6.99 -3.87
CA GLN A 244 8.03 7.58 -4.53
C GLN A 244 8.23 7.84 -6.02
N LEU A 245 9.48 8.14 -6.43
CA LEU A 245 9.81 8.37 -7.84
C LEU A 245 10.03 7.07 -8.63
N ARG A 246 10.07 5.89 -7.97
CA ARG A 246 10.18 4.56 -8.61
C ARG A 246 8.85 4.10 -9.22
N ARG A 247 8.25 4.96 -10.02
CA ARG A 247 6.95 4.72 -10.65
C ARG A 247 7.04 4.96 -12.14
N PHE A 248 6.33 4.14 -12.91
CA PHE A 248 6.07 4.44 -14.31
C PHE A 248 5.38 5.79 -14.41
N ARG A 249 5.55 6.46 -15.56
CA ARG A 249 5.18 7.87 -15.69
C ARG A 249 3.73 8.15 -15.31
N ASP A 250 2.86 7.22 -15.65
CA ASP A 250 1.41 7.35 -15.55
C ASP A 250 0.83 6.40 -14.47
N ALA A 251 1.68 5.79 -13.63
CA ALA A 251 1.26 4.90 -12.55
C ALA A 251 0.78 5.71 -11.32
N PRO A 252 -0.34 5.32 -10.69
CA PRO A 252 -0.83 5.97 -9.48
C PRO A 252 0.17 5.79 -8.34
N GLY A 253 0.08 6.66 -7.34
CA GLY A 253 0.91 6.54 -6.15
C GLY A 253 0.31 5.63 -5.11
N GLU A 254 1.01 4.55 -4.75
CA GLU A 254 0.50 3.57 -3.77
C GLU A 254 0.87 3.89 -2.31
N ASP A 255 1.91 4.71 -2.05
CA ASP A 255 2.34 5.06 -0.68
C ASP A 255 2.67 6.56 -0.47
N TRP A 256 2.39 7.02 0.78
CA TRP A 256 2.47 8.35 1.45
C TRP A 256 1.09 9.07 1.62
N PRO A 257 0.82 9.77 2.76
CA PRO A 257 -0.47 9.71 3.45
C PRO A 257 -1.58 10.25 2.58
N ARG A 258 -2.66 9.50 2.40
CA ARG A 258 -3.81 9.89 1.55
C ARG A 258 -4.47 11.22 1.92
N ALA A 259 -4.01 11.86 3.01
CA ALA A 259 -4.44 13.17 3.45
C ALA A 259 -3.30 14.21 3.45
N ALA A 260 -3.63 15.45 3.10
CA ALA A 260 -2.74 16.60 3.24
C ALA A 260 -3.47 17.89 3.64
N TRP A 261 -2.78 18.73 4.39
CA TRP A 261 -3.16 20.11 4.60
C TRP A 261 -2.86 20.94 3.36
N VAL A 262 -3.74 21.89 3.07
CA VAL A 262 -3.48 22.89 2.03
C VAL A 262 -2.50 23.91 2.57
N LYS A 263 -1.45 24.20 1.81
CA LYS A 263 -0.48 25.23 2.13
C LYS A 263 -0.74 26.47 1.30
N GLY A 264 -1.06 27.57 1.97
CA GLY A 264 -1.31 28.87 1.38
C GLY A 264 -2.80 29.19 1.18
N LYS A 265 -3.05 30.41 0.69
CA LYS A 265 -4.39 30.98 0.53
C LYS A 265 -4.82 30.97 -0.93
N ASP A 266 -6.11 30.72 -1.16
CA ASP A 266 -6.72 30.79 -2.50
C ASP A 266 -6.07 29.83 -3.52
N VAL A 267 -5.75 28.62 -3.05
CA VAL A 267 -5.11 27.58 -3.84
C VAL A 267 -6.10 27.03 -4.88
N ARG A 268 -5.71 27.05 -6.15
CA ARG A 268 -6.60 26.69 -7.27
C ARG A 268 -6.64 25.18 -7.47
N VAL A 269 -7.86 24.63 -7.46
CA VAL A 269 -8.14 23.26 -7.89
C VAL A 269 -8.67 23.30 -9.33
N ARG A 270 -8.21 22.37 -10.17
CA ARG A 270 -8.40 22.43 -11.62
C ARG A 270 -9.08 21.20 -12.19
N LYS A 271 -9.75 21.35 -13.33
CA LYS A 271 -10.47 20.25 -13.98
C LYS A 271 -9.55 19.13 -14.46
N GLU A 272 -8.32 19.49 -14.82
CA GLU A 272 -7.27 18.61 -15.32
C GLU A 272 -5.94 18.94 -14.61
N PRO A 273 -4.98 17.99 -14.55
CA PRO A 273 -3.64 18.16 -13.96
C PRO A 273 -2.74 19.10 -14.80
N SER A 274 -3.14 20.37 -14.92
CA SER A 274 -2.42 21.34 -15.74
C SER A 274 -2.63 22.74 -15.22
N LEU A 275 -1.57 23.54 -15.18
CA LEU A 275 -1.65 24.97 -14.82
C LEU A 275 -2.53 25.79 -15.79
N MET A 276 -2.81 25.26 -16.98
CA MET A 276 -3.66 25.89 -18.00
C MET A 276 -5.12 25.43 -17.94
N ALA A 277 -5.43 24.39 -17.17
CA ALA A 277 -6.78 23.87 -17.07
C ALA A 277 -7.71 24.81 -16.30
N GLU A 278 -9.01 24.73 -16.62
CA GLU A 278 -10.08 25.47 -15.95
C GLU A 278 -10.01 25.27 -14.43
N VAL A 279 -10.19 26.36 -13.67
CA VAL A 279 -10.27 26.31 -12.20
C VAL A 279 -11.69 25.91 -11.81
N VAL A 280 -11.83 24.80 -11.11
CA VAL A 280 -13.11 24.25 -10.64
C VAL A 280 -13.41 24.60 -9.19
N GLY A 281 -12.41 25.09 -8.45
CA GLY A 281 -12.61 25.63 -7.11
C GLY A 281 -11.32 26.11 -6.46
N ARG A 282 -11.45 26.55 -5.20
CA ARG A 282 -10.39 27.21 -4.44
C ARG A 282 -10.38 26.70 -3.02
N LEU A 283 -9.17 26.50 -2.48
CA LEU A 283 -8.94 25.96 -1.15
C LEU A 283 -8.07 26.91 -0.32
N HIS A 284 -8.16 26.75 0.99
CA HIS A 284 -7.52 27.62 1.98
C HIS A 284 -6.79 26.79 3.02
N GLU A 285 -5.69 27.32 3.54
CA GLU A 285 -4.87 26.69 4.59
C GLU A 285 -5.63 26.42 5.90
N ASP A 286 -6.65 27.23 6.21
CA ASP A 286 -7.51 27.03 7.39
C ASP A 286 -8.65 26.03 7.12
N GLY A 287 -8.72 25.46 5.91
CA GLY A 287 -9.69 24.46 5.52
C GLY A 287 -9.39 23.07 6.09
N PRO A 288 -10.34 22.13 6.03
CA PRO A 288 -10.08 20.77 6.46
C PRO A 288 -8.96 20.13 5.61
N PRO A 289 -8.25 19.14 6.18
CA PRO A 289 -7.26 18.38 5.42
C PRO A 289 -7.95 17.64 4.27
N LEU A 290 -7.33 17.63 3.10
CA LEU A 290 -7.87 17.00 1.90
C LEU A 290 -7.48 15.54 1.84
N VAL A 291 -8.44 14.67 1.53
CA VAL A 291 -8.12 13.36 0.97
C VAL A 291 -7.83 13.50 -0.52
N TRP A 292 -6.72 12.91 -0.97
CA TRP A 292 -6.50 12.73 -2.40
C TRP A 292 -6.91 11.33 -2.85
N LEU A 293 -7.55 11.29 -4.00
CA LEU A 293 -8.13 10.10 -4.62
C LEU A 293 -7.19 9.45 -5.63
N ASP A 294 -6.30 10.24 -6.20
CA ASP A 294 -5.38 9.82 -7.26
C ASP A 294 -4.18 10.77 -7.33
N ALA A 295 -3.10 10.33 -7.96
CA ALA A 295 -1.94 11.15 -8.24
C ALA A 295 -1.50 10.95 -9.69
N MET A 296 -1.15 12.05 -10.36
CA MET A 296 -0.66 12.04 -11.72
C MET A 296 0.63 12.82 -11.83
N ASP A 297 1.62 12.18 -12.44
CA ASP A 297 2.88 12.85 -12.73
C ASP A 297 2.90 13.40 -14.16
N ARG A 298 3.14 14.71 -14.27
CA ARG A 298 3.23 15.43 -15.55
C ARG A 298 4.67 15.78 -15.96
N GLY A 299 5.65 15.31 -15.18
CA GLY A 299 7.05 15.69 -15.35
C GLY A 299 7.42 17.04 -14.77
N GLU A 300 6.64 17.48 -13.80
CA GLU A 300 6.81 18.75 -13.13
C GLU A 300 7.52 18.56 -11.79
N ALA A 301 7.83 19.65 -11.09
CA ALA A 301 8.54 19.59 -9.81
C ALA A 301 7.76 18.87 -8.71
N TRP A 302 6.43 18.85 -8.85
CA TRP A 302 5.49 18.21 -7.93
C TRP A 302 4.45 17.41 -8.73
N LEU A 303 3.90 16.38 -8.10
CA LEU A 303 2.78 15.63 -8.67
C LEU A 303 1.50 16.48 -8.66
N TRP A 304 0.56 16.10 -9.52
CA TRP A 304 -0.82 16.56 -9.41
C TRP A 304 -1.60 15.54 -8.60
N TYR A 305 -2.38 16.01 -7.65
CA TYR A 305 -3.22 15.17 -6.82
C TYR A 305 -4.67 15.43 -7.14
N ARG A 306 -5.42 14.38 -7.42
CA ARG A 306 -6.86 14.47 -7.57
C ARG A 306 -7.46 14.51 -6.18
N VAL A 307 -8.28 15.51 -5.90
CA VAL A 307 -8.95 15.73 -4.63
C VAL A 307 -10.43 15.94 -4.87
N GLU A 308 -11.23 15.67 -3.85
CA GLU A 308 -12.62 16.10 -3.77
C GLU A 308 -12.75 17.07 -2.61
N PHE A 309 -13.52 18.13 -2.80
CA PHE A 309 -13.65 19.20 -1.80
C PHE A 309 -15.01 19.87 -1.88
N GLU A 310 -15.44 20.41 -0.74
CA GLU A 310 -16.71 21.13 -0.62
C GLU A 310 -16.58 22.55 -1.18
N THR A 311 -17.48 22.93 -2.09
CA THR A 311 -17.55 24.27 -2.68
C THR A 311 -18.65 25.14 -2.04
N ALA A 312 -19.65 24.48 -1.46
CA ALA A 312 -20.73 25.05 -0.67
C ALA A 312 -21.32 23.94 0.22
N PRO A 313 -22.00 24.25 1.34
CA PRO A 313 -22.56 23.24 2.24
C PRO A 313 -23.35 22.15 1.50
N GLY A 314 -22.88 20.89 1.58
CA GLY A 314 -23.43 19.71 0.92
C GLY A 314 -23.19 19.62 -0.60
N THR A 315 -22.29 20.42 -1.15
CA THR A 315 -21.94 20.46 -2.58
C THR A 315 -20.45 20.24 -2.78
N TYR A 316 -20.09 19.05 -3.27
CA TYR A 316 -18.72 18.65 -3.50
C TYR A 316 -18.36 18.64 -4.98
N THR A 317 -17.10 18.89 -5.26
CA THR A 317 -16.55 18.90 -6.60
C THR A 317 -15.16 18.27 -6.59
N GLY A 318 -14.89 17.46 -7.60
CA GLY A 318 -13.57 16.87 -7.82
C GLY A 318 -12.69 17.75 -8.72
N GLY A 319 -11.38 17.72 -8.48
CA GLY A 319 -10.39 18.30 -9.38
C GLY A 319 -8.96 17.97 -8.99
N TRP A 320 -8.01 18.65 -9.61
CA TRP A 320 -6.58 18.42 -9.49
C TRP A 320 -5.91 19.62 -8.83
N ILE A 321 -5.16 19.36 -7.76
CA ILE A 321 -4.33 20.33 -7.05
C ILE A 321 -2.85 20.01 -7.29
N TYR A 322 -2.02 21.04 -7.43
CA TYR A 322 -0.59 20.86 -7.65
C TYR A 322 0.12 20.64 -6.31
N GLY A 323 0.93 19.59 -6.22
CA GLY A 323 1.49 19.06 -4.98
C GLY A 323 2.31 20.04 -4.14
N GLN A 324 2.85 21.11 -4.74
CA GLN A 324 3.57 22.15 -3.98
C GLN A 324 2.70 22.84 -2.92
N PHE A 325 1.38 22.77 -3.06
CA PHE A 325 0.41 23.35 -2.14
C PHE A 325 -0.15 22.33 -1.15
N LEU A 326 0.42 21.13 -1.08
CA LEU A 326 0.04 20.12 -0.14
C LEU A 326 1.17 19.92 0.89
N GLU A 327 0.80 19.97 2.15
CA GLU A 327 1.62 19.55 3.28
C GLU A 327 1.05 18.22 3.78
N PRO A 328 1.76 17.10 3.60
CA PRO A 328 1.30 15.78 4.03
C PRO A 328 0.83 15.80 5.49
N TYR A 329 -0.30 15.16 5.77
CA TYR A 329 -0.73 14.93 7.14
C TYR A 329 0.29 14.00 7.80
N ARG A 330 1.04 14.50 8.80
CA ARG A 330 2.11 13.86 9.61
C ARG A 330 2.81 12.65 8.95
N ASP A 331 4.11 12.77 8.67
CA ASP A 331 4.96 11.67 8.19
C ASP A 331 4.72 10.37 9.01
N GLY A 332 4.29 9.31 8.33
CA GLY A 332 4.01 8.00 8.96
C GLY A 332 2.60 7.79 9.52
N THR A 333 1.66 8.73 9.38
CA THR A 333 0.25 8.47 9.72
C THR A 333 -0.45 7.65 8.63
N THR A 334 -1.17 6.61 9.06
CA THR A 334 -2.01 5.78 8.19
C THR A 334 -3.31 6.51 7.84
N TYR A 335 -4.02 6.05 6.79
CA TYR A 335 -5.36 6.54 6.49
C TYR A 335 -6.34 6.33 7.66
N ALA A 336 -6.14 5.29 8.47
CA ALA A 336 -6.91 5.06 9.69
C ALA A 336 -6.61 6.11 10.77
N ASP A 337 -5.35 6.47 11.01
CA ASP A 337 -4.99 7.53 11.96
C ASP A 337 -5.62 8.87 11.55
N TYR A 338 -5.59 9.20 10.26
CA TYR A 338 -6.26 10.37 9.71
C TYR A 338 -7.78 10.30 9.93
N PHE A 339 -8.41 9.18 9.59
CA PHE A 339 -9.84 8.99 9.77
C PHE A 339 -10.22 9.16 11.24
N LEU A 340 -9.47 8.58 12.17
CA LEU A 340 -9.71 8.67 13.61
C LEU A 340 -9.52 10.10 14.13
N ASP A 341 -8.44 10.77 13.74
CA ASP A 341 -8.14 12.16 14.13
C ASP A 341 -9.19 13.13 13.60
N VAL A 342 -9.58 13.03 12.31
CA VAL A 342 -10.58 13.92 11.71
C VAL A 342 -11.94 13.64 12.30
N THR A 343 -12.35 12.39 12.40
CA THR A 343 -13.64 12.07 13.00
C THR A 343 -13.69 12.52 14.46
N GLU A 344 -12.59 12.46 15.21
CA GLU A 344 -12.52 12.97 16.58
C GLU A 344 -12.55 14.51 16.62
N HIS A 345 -11.78 15.17 15.77
CA HIS A 345 -11.75 16.62 15.68
C HIS A 345 -13.11 17.20 15.27
N GLU A 346 -13.76 16.63 14.26
CA GLU A 346 -15.10 17.02 13.82
C GLU A 346 -16.17 16.71 14.87
N PHE A 347 -16.03 15.60 15.59
CA PHE A 347 -16.90 15.19 16.70
C PHE A 347 -16.84 16.20 17.86
N TRP A 348 -15.65 16.68 18.24
CA TRP A 348 -15.50 17.53 19.42
C TRP A 348 -15.57 19.04 19.17
N THR A 349 -15.07 19.55 18.03
CA THR A 349 -14.81 21.00 17.90
C THR A 349 -15.78 21.76 16.98
N LYS A 350 -16.56 21.07 16.13
CA LYS A 350 -17.37 21.73 15.08
C LYS A 350 -18.88 21.66 15.26
N THR A 351 -19.41 21.14 16.37
CA THR A 351 -20.87 20.99 16.54
C THR A 351 -21.62 22.33 16.40
N ASN A 352 -21.02 23.44 16.84
CA ASN A 352 -21.60 24.77 16.67
C ASN A 352 -21.53 25.28 15.23
N SER A 353 -20.39 25.12 14.54
CA SER A 353 -20.24 25.48 13.12
C SER A 353 -21.14 24.65 12.20
N LEU A 354 -21.34 23.37 12.52
CA LEU A 354 -22.30 22.48 11.86
C LEU A 354 -23.74 23.01 12.01
N ARG A 355 -24.14 23.42 13.22
CA ARG A 355 -25.46 24.02 13.47
C ARG A 355 -25.67 25.33 12.70
N GLU A 356 -24.64 26.17 12.62
CA GLU A 356 -24.70 27.44 11.88
C GLU A 356 -24.86 27.20 10.37
N GLY A 357 -24.19 26.21 9.80
CA GLY A 357 -24.23 25.90 8.37
C GLY A 357 -25.47 25.12 7.91
N LEU A 358 -26.03 24.25 8.76
CA LEU A 358 -27.11 23.32 8.39
C LEU A 358 -28.52 23.80 8.79
N GLY A 359 -28.61 24.90 9.54
CA GLY A 359 -29.87 25.40 10.07
C GLY A 359 -30.39 24.57 11.26
N LYS A 360 -31.68 24.75 11.59
CA LYS A 360 -32.27 24.16 12.80
C LYS A 360 -32.51 22.64 12.64
N PRO A 361 -32.03 21.80 13.58
CA PRO A 361 -32.32 20.38 13.56
C PRO A 361 -33.76 20.07 13.96
N VAL A 362 -34.24 18.89 13.57
CA VAL A 362 -35.38 18.23 14.22
C VAL A 362 -34.86 17.61 15.51
N LYS A 363 -35.59 17.81 16.62
CA LYS A 363 -35.27 17.21 17.92
C LYS A 363 -36.27 16.10 18.21
N SER A 364 -35.78 14.92 18.60
CA SER A 364 -36.61 13.79 19.02
C SER A 364 -36.56 13.59 20.55
N ASP A 365 -37.34 12.62 21.04
CA ASP A 365 -37.22 12.14 22.42
C ASP A 365 -35.89 11.39 22.61
N GLY A 366 -35.22 11.64 23.74
CA GLY A 366 -33.81 11.28 23.91
C GLY A 366 -32.93 12.27 23.14
N TRP A 367 -31.90 12.80 23.80
CA TRP A 367 -31.09 13.94 23.35
C TRP A 367 -30.44 13.73 21.96
N ILE A 368 -31.21 13.92 20.89
CA ILE A 368 -30.80 13.68 19.51
C ILE A 368 -31.17 14.91 18.67
N GLU A 369 -30.24 15.36 17.84
CA GLU A 369 -30.41 16.42 16.84
C GLU A 369 -30.25 15.84 15.44
N GLU A 370 -31.29 15.95 14.61
CA GLU A 370 -31.34 15.35 13.27
C GLU A 370 -31.43 16.40 12.15
N TRP A 371 -30.66 16.18 11.09
CA TRP A 371 -30.75 16.81 9.79
C TRP A 371 -30.89 15.71 8.72
N PRO A 372 -31.29 16.05 7.47
CA PRO A 372 -31.23 15.10 6.37
C PRO A 372 -29.85 14.44 6.26
N GLY A 373 -29.81 13.14 6.58
CA GLY A 373 -28.63 12.29 6.52
C GLY A 373 -27.51 12.56 7.55
N LEU A 374 -27.79 13.33 8.62
CA LEU A 374 -26.90 13.50 9.78
C LEU A 374 -27.72 13.43 11.07
N ALA A 375 -27.29 12.61 12.03
CA ALA A 375 -27.83 12.61 13.38
C ALA A 375 -26.71 12.74 14.42
N LEU A 376 -26.94 13.57 15.43
CA LEU A 376 -26.06 13.78 16.58
C LEU A 376 -26.77 13.32 17.84
N SER A 377 -26.19 12.37 18.57
CA SER A 377 -26.73 11.86 19.83
C SER A 377 -25.89 12.35 21.00
N TYR A 378 -26.54 12.72 22.09
CA TYR A 378 -25.89 13.22 23.31
C TYR A 378 -26.19 12.31 24.50
N SER A 379 -25.18 12.11 25.32
CA SER A 379 -25.31 11.51 26.65
C SER A 379 -25.12 12.58 27.72
N SER A 380 -25.68 12.35 28.90
CA SER A 380 -25.41 13.20 30.05
C SER A 380 -24.48 12.49 31.04
N PHE A 381 -23.57 13.26 31.63
CA PHE A 381 -22.87 12.86 32.84
C PHE A 381 -23.21 13.87 33.93
N ARG A 382 -23.20 13.38 35.18
CA ARG A 382 -23.51 14.19 36.34
C ARG A 382 -22.25 14.38 37.16
N ASP A 383 -21.77 15.61 37.22
CA ASP A 383 -20.71 16.01 38.15
C ASP A 383 -21.32 16.88 39.25
N GLY A 384 -21.51 16.27 40.41
CA GLY A 384 -22.20 16.90 41.54
C GLY A 384 -23.67 17.24 41.23
N GLU A 385 -24.02 18.53 41.29
CA GLU A 385 -25.38 19.03 41.03
C GLU A 385 -25.63 19.42 39.56
N THR A 386 -24.58 19.46 38.74
CA THR A 386 -24.63 19.87 37.34
C THR A 386 -24.76 18.67 36.41
N GLU A 387 -25.76 18.70 35.53
CA GLU A 387 -25.90 17.74 34.42
C GLU A 387 -25.27 18.36 33.17
N GLU A 388 -24.10 17.84 32.78
CA GLU A 388 -23.42 18.24 31.57
C GLU A 388 -23.70 17.25 30.45
N ARG A 389 -23.71 17.75 29.21
CA ARG A 389 -23.96 16.94 28.02
C ARG A 389 -22.68 16.83 27.21
N TYR A 390 -22.43 15.64 26.72
CA TYR A 390 -21.37 15.38 25.75
C TYR A 390 -21.96 14.67 24.54
N LEU A 391 -21.37 14.94 23.37
CA LEU A 391 -21.72 14.22 22.16
C LEU A 391 -21.28 12.77 22.33
N SER A 392 -22.20 11.83 22.15
CA SER A 392 -21.95 10.39 22.33
C SER A 392 -22.07 9.59 21.05
N ALA A 393 -22.74 10.11 20.02
CA ALA A 393 -22.67 9.51 18.69
C ALA A 393 -22.86 10.52 17.55
N VAL A 394 -22.22 10.24 16.42
CA VAL A 394 -22.44 10.92 15.14
C VAL A 394 -22.75 9.87 14.09
N LYS A 395 -23.87 10.03 13.38
CA LYS A 395 -24.31 9.15 12.31
C LYS A 395 -24.50 9.91 11.02
N ILE A 396 -23.89 9.42 9.94
CA ILE A 396 -24.02 9.95 8.59
C ILE A 396 -24.67 8.90 7.69
N SER A 397 -25.66 9.33 6.92
CA SER A 397 -26.43 8.50 5.97
C SER A 397 -26.73 9.23 4.64
N ASP A 398 -26.13 10.40 4.42
CA ASP A 398 -26.17 11.11 3.14
C ASP A 398 -24.93 10.78 2.31
N ALA A 399 -25.13 10.36 1.05
CA ALA A 399 -24.07 10.11 0.08
C ALA A 399 -23.24 11.35 -0.29
N ARG A 400 -23.67 12.54 0.14
CA ARG A 400 -23.00 13.81 -0.12
C ARG A 400 -22.24 14.35 1.08
N ARG A 401 -22.04 13.57 2.14
CA ARG A 401 -21.24 14.00 3.29
C ARG A 401 -20.12 13.01 3.52
N ASP A 402 -18.92 13.55 3.66
CA ASP A 402 -17.76 12.80 4.09
C ASP A 402 -17.77 12.62 5.61
N PHE A 403 -17.10 11.57 6.06
CA PHE A 403 -16.81 11.32 7.47
C PHE A 403 -15.37 10.85 7.56
N GLY A 404 -14.47 11.73 8.02
CA GLY A 404 -13.03 11.40 8.05
C GLY A 404 -12.47 10.98 6.69
N GLY A 405 -13.02 11.49 5.59
CA GLY A 405 -12.59 11.14 4.24
C GLY A 405 -13.25 9.91 3.62
N ILE A 406 -14.30 9.36 4.24
CA ILE A 406 -15.11 8.24 3.72
C ILE A 406 -16.49 8.75 3.31
N TRP A 407 -17.08 8.17 2.26
CA TRP A 407 -18.39 8.55 1.74
C TRP A 407 -19.44 7.46 1.90
N VAL A 408 -20.66 7.87 2.27
CA VAL A 408 -21.82 7.00 2.01
C VAL A 408 -21.92 6.81 0.49
N GLY A 409 -21.88 5.57 0.03
CA GLY A 409 -21.79 5.19 -1.37
C GLY A 409 -20.47 4.48 -1.74
N ASP A 410 -19.46 4.56 -0.87
CA ASP A 410 -18.19 3.86 -1.09
C ASP A 410 -18.35 2.34 -1.13
N GLY A 411 -17.62 1.68 -2.02
CA GLY A 411 -17.59 0.22 -2.10
C GLY A 411 -16.73 -0.38 -0.99
N ALA A 412 -16.94 -1.66 -0.68
CA ALA A 412 -16.13 -2.35 0.34
C ALA A 412 -14.63 -2.27 0.05
N GLU A 413 -14.24 -2.37 -1.22
CA GLU A 413 -12.82 -2.34 -1.63
C GLU A 413 -12.15 -0.98 -1.38
N SER A 414 -12.87 0.14 -1.52
CA SER A 414 -12.30 1.46 -1.26
C SER A 414 -12.02 1.70 0.22
N LEU A 415 -12.62 0.91 1.12
CA LEU A 415 -12.42 0.99 2.56
C LEU A 415 -11.40 -0.03 3.10
N ARG A 416 -10.80 -0.86 2.24
CA ARG A 416 -9.89 -1.94 2.66
C ARG A 416 -8.72 -1.40 3.49
N GLU A 417 -8.11 -0.31 3.05
CA GLU A 417 -6.99 0.32 3.76
C GLU A 417 -7.38 0.88 5.13
N LEU A 418 -8.58 1.46 5.25
CA LEU A 418 -9.10 1.87 6.55
C LEU A 418 -9.21 0.65 7.47
N VAL A 419 -9.85 -0.41 6.99
CA VAL A 419 -10.11 -1.61 7.80
C VAL A 419 -8.80 -2.25 8.25
N ASP A 420 -7.82 -2.38 7.35
CA ASP A 420 -6.51 -2.90 7.69
C ASP A 420 -5.80 -2.00 8.72
N GLY A 421 -5.92 -0.67 8.59
CA GLY A 421 -5.37 0.29 9.54
C GLY A 421 -6.04 0.24 10.92
N LEU A 422 -7.37 0.18 11.00
CA LEU A 422 -8.11 0.05 12.26
C LEU A 422 -7.70 -1.23 13.00
N LEU A 423 -7.63 -2.37 12.27
CA LEU A 423 -7.24 -3.65 12.85
C LEU A 423 -5.78 -3.67 13.32
N ALA A 424 -4.91 -2.88 12.69
CA ALA A 424 -3.54 -2.67 13.15
C ALA A 424 -3.48 -1.76 14.40
N ASP A 425 -4.38 -0.78 14.51
CA ASP A 425 -4.47 0.18 15.61
C ASP A 425 -5.43 -0.28 16.74
N ARG A 426 -5.32 -1.54 17.15
CA ARG A 426 -6.02 -2.09 18.32
C ARG A 426 -7.56 -2.03 18.27
N TRP A 427 -8.16 -1.84 17.10
CA TRP A 427 -9.60 -2.05 16.90
C TRP A 427 -9.88 -3.53 16.63
N LYS A 428 -11.04 -4.00 17.09
CA LYS A 428 -11.55 -5.35 16.86
C LYS A 428 -12.75 -5.28 15.93
N GLY A 429 -12.72 -6.05 14.86
CA GLY A 429 -13.80 -6.15 13.87
C GLY A 429 -13.50 -7.23 12.82
N GLU A 430 -14.40 -7.38 11.84
CA GLU A 430 -14.18 -8.28 10.71
C GLU A 430 -13.40 -7.54 9.60
N ARG A 431 -12.36 -8.19 9.05
CA ARG A 431 -11.56 -7.61 7.95
C ARG A 431 -12.34 -7.55 6.63
N GLU A 432 -13.14 -8.57 6.33
CA GLU A 432 -13.99 -8.58 5.15
C GLU A 432 -15.32 -7.88 5.45
N LEU A 433 -15.57 -6.76 4.78
CA LEU A 433 -16.82 -6.02 4.93
C LEU A 433 -17.97 -6.75 4.23
N LYS A 434 -19.04 -7.02 4.99
CA LYS A 434 -20.24 -7.74 4.51
C LYS A 434 -21.44 -6.82 4.38
N GLU A 435 -22.43 -7.27 3.60
CA GLU A 435 -23.76 -6.65 3.54
C GLU A 435 -24.39 -6.60 4.95
N GLY A 436 -24.96 -5.46 5.32
CA GLY A 436 -25.44 -5.20 6.68
C GLY A 436 -24.42 -4.48 7.56
N GLU A 437 -24.51 -4.68 8.87
CA GLU A 437 -23.69 -3.96 9.85
C GLU A 437 -22.31 -4.61 10.03
N ASN A 438 -21.28 -3.78 9.99
CA ASN A 438 -19.88 -4.12 10.28
C ASN A 438 -19.44 -3.24 11.44
N VAL A 439 -19.08 -3.86 12.56
CA VAL A 439 -18.79 -3.15 13.81
C VAL A 439 -17.31 -3.29 14.14
N PHE A 440 -16.68 -2.15 14.41
CA PHE A 440 -15.30 -2.05 14.88
C PHE A 440 -15.31 -1.42 16.27
N THR A 441 -14.74 -2.10 17.26
CA THR A 441 -14.68 -1.61 18.64
C THR A 441 -13.22 -1.44 19.05
N HIS A 442 -12.88 -0.27 19.60
CA HIS A 442 -11.54 -0.04 20.15
C HIS A 442 -11.29 -0.97 21.34
N GLU A 443 -10.06 -1.42 21.58
CA GLU A 443 -9.76 -2.40 22.63
C GLU A 443 -10.21 -2.00 24.03
N GLU A 444 -10.21 -0.69 24.32
CA GLU A 444 -10.66 -0.12 25.59
C GLU A 444 -12.19 -0.13 25.75
N GLY A 445 -12.94 -0.45 24.68
CA GLY A 445 -14.40 -0.48 24.68
C GLY A 445 -15.08 0.89 24.74
N LEU A 446 -14.30 1.98 24.71
CA LEU A 446 -14.76 3.36 24.82
C LEU A 446 -15.22 3.96 23.49
N ALA A 447 -14.86 3.35 22.37
CA ALA A 447 -15.22 3.83 21.04
C ALA A 447 -15.66 2.67 20.13
N GLU A 448 -16.64 2.96 19.28
CA GLU A 448 -17.17 2.04 18.27
C GLU A 448 -17.38 2.77 16.96
N ILE A 449 -17.04 2.12 15.84
CA ILE A 449 -17.35 2.55 14.48
C ILE A 449 -18.25 1.48 13.86
N VAL A 450 -19.39 1.91 13.33
CA VAL A 450 -20.34 1.03 12.66
C VAL A 450 -20.44 1.47 11.20
N LEU A 451 -20.13 0.54 10.29
CA LEU A 451 -20.25 0.71 8.84
C LEU A 451 -21.38 -0.19 8.32
N VAL A 452 -22.41 0.39 7.72
CA VAL A 452 -23.58 -0.37 7.26
C VAL A 452 -23.61 -0.42 5.75
N PHE A 453 -23.45 -1.60 5.15
CA PHE A 453 -23.50 -1.80 3.70
C PHE A 453 -24.90 -2.20 3.22
N LYS A 454 -25.33 -1.62 2.11
CA LYS A 454 -26.54 -2.02 1.37
C LYS A 454 -26.25 -2.09 -0.13
N ASN A 455 -26.58 -3.19 -0.77
CA ASN A 455 -26.30 -3.47 -2.18
C ASN A 455 -24.82 -3.29 -2.54
N GLY A 456 -23.91 -3.70 -1.64
CA GLY A 456 -22.46 -3.63 -1.89
C GLY A 456 -21.83 -2.24 -1.79
N VAL A 457 -22.56 -1.23 -1.33
CA VAL A 457 -22.04 0.11 -1.03
C VAL A 457 -22.36 0.54 0.40
N LEU A 458 -21.53 1.42 0.98
CA LEU A 458 -21.73 1.99 2.30
C LEU A 458 -23.03 2.81 2.29
N SER A 459 -23.97 2.48 3.16
CA SER A 459 -25.28 3.13 3.26
C SER A 459 -25.40 4.08 4.45
N SER A 460 -24.63 3.83 5.50
CA SER A 460 -24.46 4.75 6.62
C SER A 460 -23.21 4.38 7.42
N MET A 461 -22.70 5.37 8.14
CA MET A 461 -21.62 5.19 9.11
C MET A 461 -21.93 5.92 10.41
N GLU A 462 -21.45 5.36 11.51
CA GLU A 462 -21.73 5.87 12.85
C GLU A 462 -20.49 5.70 13.72
N ARG A 463 -20.06 6.77 14.41
CA ARG A 463 -19.05 6.69 15.49
C ARG A 463 -19.76 6.91 16.82
N VAL A 464 -19.55 6.01 17.75
CA VAL A 464 -20.09 6.05 19.11
C VAL A 464 -18.95 6.16 20.10
N SER A 465 -19.08 7.07 21.05
CA SER A 465 -18.17 7.22 22.20
C SER A 465 -18.94 6.95 23.50
N ARG A 466 -18.40 6.04 24.31
CA ARG A 466 -18.92 5.67 25.61
C ARG A 466 -18.10 6.37 26.69
N ALA A 467 -18.73 6.76 27.79
CA ALA A 467 -17.99 7.23 28.95
C ALA A 467 -17.16 6.07 29.52
N ALA A 468 -15.97 6.38 30.02
CA ALA A 468 -15.26 5.45 30.88
C ALA A 468 -16.03 5.36 32.22
N ASP A 469 -16.34 4.15 32.65
CA ASP A 469 -17.03 3.88 33.92
C ASP A 469 -16.21 4.30 35.15
#